data_AF-A0A937XQY5-F1
#
_entry.id   AF-A0A937XQY5-F1
#
_cell.length_a   1.000
_cell.length_b   1.000
_cell.length_c   1.000
_cell.angle_alpha   90.00
_cell.angle_beta   90.00
_cell.angle_gamma   90.00
#
_symmetry.space_group_name_H-M   'P 1'
#
loop_
_entity.id
_entity.type
_entity.pdbx_description
1 polymer ?
#
loop_
_entity_poly.entity_id
_entity_poly.type
_entity_poly.pdbx_seq_one_letter_code
_entity_poly.pdbx_strand_id
1 'polypeptide(L)'
;MLPISPRRSEFLNLVRWASAGVVLVGHAEMTSVMLLGDAVDRPSALFTYVSSHSHIAVMFFFVLSGYLIGYTVHRREEAGGDYGFRAYCLDRWSRIYSVLLVAILLTLVLDGIGAAYSASYANPAHYPQDAGGVRLLVNILSVQGALGHRVQLGSNPALWSIGYEFCYYIAFGLIHFRRGLFRRRAVFVLVLLAIALLGGRT
;
A
#
# COMPACT_ATOMS: atom_id res chain seq x y z
N MET A 1 15.62 -0.57 22.42
CA MET A 1 14.14 -0.63 22.65
C MET A 1 13.86 -1.81 23.56
N LEU A 2 12.89 -1.73 24.47
CA LEU A 2 12.54 -2.90 25.30
C LEU A 2 12.02 -4.06 24.43
N PRO A 3 12.35 -5.33 24.75
CA PRO A 3 11.82 -6.48 24.02
C PRO A 3 10.30 -6.54 24.05
N ILE A 4 9.67 -6.80 22.90
CA ILE A 4 8.25 -7.08 22.79
C ILE A 4 8.04 -8.54 23.18
N SER A 5 7.12 -8.80 24.11
CA SER A 5 6.78 -10.17 24.49
C SER A 5 5.95 -10.84 23.38
N PRO A 6 5.96 -12.19 23.26
CA PRO A 6 5.17 -12.90 22.25
C PRO A 6 3.70 -12.48 22.21
N ARG A 7 3.03 -12.41 23.37
CA ARG A 7 1.63 -11.94 23.49
C ARG A 7 1.41 -10.53 22.94
N ARG A 8 2.36 -9.61 23.15
CA ARG A 8 2.26 -8.25 22.60
C ARG A 8 2.44 -8.25 21.08
N SER A 9 3.35 -9.08 20.56
CA SER A 9 3.54 -9.24 19.11
C SER A 9 2.27 -9.81 18.45
N GLU A 10 1.68 -10.84 19.05
CA GLU A 10 0.42 -11.45 18.60
C GLU A 10 -0.72 -10.43 18.60
N PHE A 11 -0.88 -9.67 19.68
CA PHE A 11 -1.88 -8.61 19.76
C PHE A 11 -1.71 -7.55 18.66
N LEU A 12 -0.47 -7.07 18.42
CA LEU A 12 -0.20 -6.10 17.35
C LEU A 12 -0.49 -6.68 15.96
N ASN A 13 -0.22 -7.96 15.73
CA ASN A 13 -0.56 -8.63 14.48
C ASN A 13 -2.06 -8.81 14.32
N LEU A 14 -2.79 -9.12 15.39
CA LEU A 14 -4.25 -9.21 15.39
C LEU A 14 -4.88 -7.87 15.03
N VAL A 15 -4.42 -6.77 15.63
CA VAL A 15 -4.93 -5.43 15.29
C VAL A 15 -4.67 -5.09 13.83
N ARG A 16 -3.47 -5.40 13.31
CA ARG A 16 -3.16 -5.20 11.88
C ARG A 16 -4.06 -6.05 10.98
N TRP A 17 -4.31 -7.30 11.34
CA TRP A 17 -5.19 -8.20 10.59
C TRP A 17 -6.63 -7.68 10.59
N ALA A 18 -7.14 -7.24 11.76
CA ALA A 18 -8.46 -6.63 11.87
C ALA A 18 -8.56 -5.34 11.03
N SER A 19 -7.56 -4.47 11.09
CA SER A 19 -7.51 -3.26 10.25
C SER A 19 -7.54 -3.61 8.75
N ALA A 20 -6.77 -4.60 8.32
CA ALA A 20 -6.81 -5.07 6.93
C ALA A 20 -8.20 -5.64 6.54
N GLY A 21 -8.87 -6.32 7.46
CA GLY A 21 -10.25 -6.79 7.27
C GLY A 21 -11.25 -5.66 7.07
N VAL A 22 -11.17 -4.59 7.87
CA VAL A 22 -12.02 -3.40 7.71
C VAL A 22 -11.77 -2.72 6.36
N VAL A 23 -10.49 -2.65 5.93
CA VAL A 23 -10.12 -2.12 4.60
C VAL A 23 -10.68 -2.97 3.47
N LEU A 24 -10.65 -4.30 3.62
CA LEU A 24 -11.24 -5.22 2.65
C LEU A 24 -12.75 -5.03 2.51
N VAL A 25 -13.46 -4.86 3.63
CA VAL A 25 -14.91 -4.55 3.62
C VAL A 25 -15.17 -3.23 2.89
N GLY A 26 -14.36 -2.21 3.15
CA GLY A 26 -14.44 -0.93 2.45
C GLY A 26 -14.30 -1.05 0.93
N HIS A 27 -13.29 -1.81 0.49
CA HIS A 27 -13.11 -2.06 -0.94
C HIS A 27 -14.21 -2.92 -1.53
N ALA A 28 -14.74 -3.90 -0.79
CA ALA A 28 -15.85 -4.73 -1.24
C ALA A 28 -17.12 -3.91 -1.46
N GLU A 29 -17.44 -2.98 -0.55
CA GLU A 29 -18.57 -2.06 -0.73
C GLU A 29 -18.37 -1.20 -1.98
N MET A 30 -17.22 -0.56 -2.11
CA MET A 30 -16.91 0.28 -3.26
C MET A 30 -17.00 -0.48 -4.59
N THR A 31 -16.46 -1.71 -4.63
CA THR A 31 -16.56 -2.57 -5.82
C THR A 31 -18.00 -3.00 -6.10
N SER A 32 -18.81 -3.29 -5.07
CA SER A 32 -20.22 -3.63 -5.27
C SER A 32 -21.01 -2.47 -5.87
N VAL A 33 -20.77 -1.24 -5.40
CA VAL A 33 -21.40 -0.03 -5.95
C VAL A 33 -20.96 0.18 -7.40
N MET A 34 -19.66 -0.02 -7.68
CA MET A 34 -19.09 0.10 -9.03
C MET A 34 -19.67 -0.92 -10.03
N LEU A 35 -19.80 -2.19 -9.62
CA LEU A 35 -20.19 -3.27 -10.53
C LEU A 35 -21.72 -3.42 -10.67
N LEU A 36 -22.47 -3.15 -9.60
CA LEU A 36 -23.89 -3.49 -9.52
C LEU A 36 -24.81 -2.26 -9.46
N GLY A 37 -24.25 -1.06 -9.24
CA GLY A 37 -25.04 0.17 -9.13
C GLY A 37 -26.12 0.10 -8.04
N ASP A 38 -27.24 0.78 -8.27
CA ASP A 38 -28.41 0.75 -7.35
C ASP A 38 -29.26 -0.53 -7.49
N ALA A 39 -28.86 -1.48 -8.34
CA ALA A 39 -29.66 -2.67 -8.66
C ALA A 39 -29.64 -3.76 -7.58
N VAL A 40 -28.89 -3.58 -6.50
CA VAL A 40 -28.76 -4.54 -5.39
C VAL A 40 -29.21 -3.91 -4.09
N ASP A 41 -29.88 -4.70 -3.25
CA ASP A 41 -30.27 -4.30 -1.91
C ASP A 41 -29.07 -3.70 -1.17
N ARG A 42 -29.29 -2.56 -0.52
CA ARG A 42 -28.25 -1.89 0.25
C ARG A 42 -27.63 -2.88 1.24
N PRO A 43 -26.29 -2.90 1.37
CA PRO A 43 -25.64 -3.73 2.37
C PRO A 43 -26.22 -3.50 3.76
N SER A 44 -26.10 -4.49 4.64
CA SER A 44 -26.58 -4.35 6.02
C SER A 44 -25.99 -3.10 6.69
N ALA A 45 -26.72 -2.52 7.65
CA ALA A 45 -26.26 -1.34 8.39
C ALA A 45 -24.88 -1.59 9.04
N LEU A 46 -24.62 -2.81 9.51
CA LEU A 46 -23.32 -3.21 10.05
C LEU A 46 -22.22 -3.18 8.98
N PHE A 47 -22.49 -3.70 7.78
CA PHE A 47 -21.52 -3.72 6.69
C PHE A 47 -21.14 -2.29 6.26
N THR A 48 -22.14 -1.44 6.08
CA THR A 48 -21.96 -0.02 5.74
C THR A 48 -21.17 0.71 6.83
N TYR A 49 -21.51 0.47 8.10
CA TYR A 49 -20.78 1.05 9.24
C TYR A 49 -19.32 0.60 9.28
N VAL A 50 -19.02 -0.67 9.06
CA VAL A 50 -17.63 -1.15 9.04
C VAL A 50 -16.88 -0.54 7.85
N SER A 51 -17.48 -0.53 6.67
CA SER A 51 -16.91 0.03 5.45
C SER A 51 -16.52 1.51 5.60
N SER A 52 -17.37 2.31 6.27
CA SER A 52 -17.10 3.74 6.49
C SER A 52 -15.86 4.03 7.33
N HIS A 53 -15.32 3.02 8.03
CA HIS A 53 -14.10 3.11 8.84
C HIS A 53 -12.86 2.55 8.13
N SER A 54 -12.94 2.15 6.86
CA SER A 54 -11.83 1.63 6.07
C SER A 54 -10.63 2.59 6.01
N HIS A 55 -10.87 3.89 5.83
CA HIS A 55 -9.79 4.87 5.75
C HIS A 55 -9.00 5.01 7.06
N ILE A 56 -9.68 5.07 8.21
CA ILE A 56 -8.97 5.14 9.49
C ILE A 56 -8.28 3.80 9.81
N ALA A 57 -8.88 2.68 9.43
CA ALA A 57 -8.28 1.36 9.61
C ALA A 57 -6.95 1.21 8.85
N VAL A 58 -6.85 1.69 7.60
CA VAL A 58 -5.56 1.65 6.87
C VAL A 58 -4.50 2.53 7.53
N MET A 59 -4.87 3.64 8.17
CA MET A 59 -3.93 4.46 8.94
C MET A 59 -3.37 3.69 10.16
N PHE A 60 -4.23 3.01 10.92
CA PHE A 60 -3.80 2.13 12.01
C PHE A 60 -2.86 1.02 11.51
N PHE A 61 -3.20 0.39 10.37
CA PHE A 61 -2.36 -0.64 9.76
C PHE A 61 -0.95 -0.10 9.44
N PHE A 62 -0.85 1.10 8.87
CA PHE A 62 0.45 1.70 8.53
C PHE A 62 1.27 2.08 9.76
N VAL A 63 0.67 2.74 10.75
CA VAL A 63 1.37 3.15 11.98
C VAL A 63 1.95 1.94 12.70
N LEU A 64 1.14 0.88 12.89
CA LEU A 64 1.59 -0.35 13.55
C LEU A 64 2.64 -1.09 12.73
N SER A 65 2.50 -1.12 11.41
CA SER A 65 3.51 -1.73 10.52
C SER A 65 4.85 -0.99 10.61
N GLY A 66 4.83 0.35 10.60
CA GLY A 66 6.03 1.18 10.76
C GLY A 66 6.72 0.96 12.10
N TYR A 67 5.95 0.93 13.19
CA TYR A 67 6.46 0.62 14.53
C TYR A 67 7.16 -0.75 14.58
N LEU A 68 6.51 -1.81 14.07
CA LEU A 68 7.08 -3.17 14.06
C LEU A 68 8.33 -3.30 13.18
N ILE A 69 8.41 -2.55 12.09
CA ILE A 69 9.59 -2.52 11.23
C ILE A 69 10.77 -1.88 11.98
N GLY A 70 10.56 -0.71 12.58
CA GLY A 70 11.60 -0.07 13.39
C GLY A 70 12.09 -0.98 14.51
N TYR A 71 11.16 -1.64 15.20
CA TYR A 71 11.50 -2.63 16.23
C TYR A 71 12.32 -3.79 15.68
N THR A 72 11.91 -4.40 14.56
CA THR A 72 12.60 -5.55 13.96
C THR A 72 13.99 -5.19 13.47
N VAL A 73 14.15 -4.03 12.84
CA VAL A 73 15.45 -3.51 12.38
C VAL A 73 16.38 -3.36 13.57
N HIS A 74 15.94 -2.66 14.62
CA HIS A 74 16.75 -2.43 15.81
C HIS A 74 17.16 -3.73 16.51
N ARG A 75 16.25 -4.71 16.60
CA ARG A 75 16.55 -6.02 17.20
C ARG A 75 17.55 -6.84 16.39
N ARG A 76 17.51 -6.75 15.05
CA ARG A 76 18.48 -7.43 14.19
C ARG A 76 19.87 -6.81 14.29
N GLU A 77 19.95 -5.50 14.45
CA GLU A 77 21.20 -4.79 14.71
C GLU A 77 21.78 -5.16 16.10
N GLU A 78 20.95 -5.16 17.16
CA GLU A 78 21.37 -5.55 18.51
C GLU A 78 21.87 -7.01 18.59
N ALA A 79 21.36 -7.90 17.73
CA ALA A 79 21.78 -9.29 17.67
C ALA A 79 23.20 -9.50 17.08
N GLY A 80 23.87 -8.42 16.63
CA GLY A 80 25.29 -8.45 16.26
C GLY A 80 25.60 -9.01 14.87
N GLY A 81 24.62 -9.06 13.95
CA GLY A 81 24.81 -9.50 12.56
C GLY A 81 24.98 -8.35 11.55
N ASP A 82 25.40 -8.67 10.33
CA ASP A 82 25.49 -7.72 9.20
C ASP A 82 24.11 -7.41 8.59
N TYR A 83 23.20 -6.86 9.40
CA TYR A 83 21.90 -6.41 8.93
C TYR A 83 21.98 -5.00 8.35
N GLY A 84 22.52 -4.90 7.13
CA GLY A 84 22.68 -3.64 6.41
C GLY A 84 21.50 -3.28 5.48
N PHE A 85 21.66 -2.16 4.77
CA PHE A 85 20.66 -1.63 3.82
C PHE A 85 20.19 -2.68 2.80
N ARG A 86 21.09 -3.51 2.27
CA ARG A 86 20.76 -4.55 1.29
C ARG A 86 19.83 -5.62 1.89
N ALA A 87 20.16 -6.12 3.08
CA ALA A 87 19.33 -7.11 3.78
C ALA A 87 17.94 -6.54 4.12
N TYR A 88 17.89 -5.28 4.57
CA TYR A 88 16.65 -4.56 4.77
C TYR A 88 15.80 -4.48 3.49
N CYS A 89 16.37 -4.06 2.36
CA CYS A 89 15.66 -3.96 1.09
C CYS A 89 15.11 -5.31 0.63
N LEU A 90 15.88 -6.40 0.76
CA LEU A 90 15.43 -7.75 0.40
C LEU A 90 14.25 -8.22 1.27
N ASP A 91 14.30 -7.98 2.59
CA ASP A 91 13.19 -8.30 3.50
C ASP A 91 11.92 -7.51 3.16
N ARG A 92 12.07 -6.24 2.77
CA ARG A 92 10.93 -5.37 2.44
C ARG A 92 10.35 -5.67 1.06
N TRP A 93 11.20 -5.92 0.06
CA TRP A 93 10.76 -6.29 -1.29
C TRP A 93 10.08 -7.64 -1.33
N SER A 94 10.64 -8.67 -0.68
CA SER A 94 10.00 -9.99 -0.61
C SER A 94 8.59 -9.90 -0.02
N ARG A 95 8.40 -9.08 1.02
CA ARG A 95 7.09 -8.81 1.62
C ARG A 95 6.12 -8.11 0.67
N ILE A 96 6.56 -7.09 -0.08
CA ILE A 96 5.68 -6.37 -1.02
C ILE A 96 5.34 -7.24 -2.22
N TYR A 97 6.36 -7.77 -2.91
CA TYR A 97 6.17 -8.44 -4.20
C TYR A 97 5.49 -9.80 -4.09
N SER A 98 5.58 -10.47 -2.93
CA SER A 98 4.81 -11.70 -2.68
C SER A 98 3.30 -11.47 -2.75
N VAL A 99 2.82 -10.31 -2.31
CA VAL A 99 1.39 -9.96 -2.33
C VAL A 99 1.03 -9.19 -3.61
N LEU A 100 1.87 -8.24 -4.03
CA LEU A 100 1.60 -7.37 -5.16
C LEU A 100 1.46 -8.14 -6.48
N LEU A 101 2.36 -9.08 -6.76
CA LEU A 101 2.31 -9.84 -8.02
C LEU A 101 1.05 -10.71 -8.10
N VAL A 102 0.66 -11.32 -6.97
CA VAL A 102 -0.59 -12.08 -6.87
C VAL A 102 -1.79 -11.16 -7.06
N ALA A 103 -1.81 -9.99 -6.42
CA ALA A 103 -2.88 -9.02 -6.56
C ALA A 103 -3.03 -8.52 -8.00
N ILE A 104 -1.92 -8.17 -8.67
CA ILE A 104 -1.92 -7.75 -10.09
C ILE A 104 -2.46 -8.87 -10.98
N LEU A 105 -1.96 -10.10 -10.81
CA LEU A 105 -2.41 -11.24 -11.61
C LEU A 105 -3.92 -11.47 -11.44
N LEU A 106 -4.40 -11.50 -10.19
CA LEU A 106 -5.82 -11.66 -9.90
C LEU A 106 -6.65 -10.52 -10.49
N THR A 107 -6.19 -9.27 -10.39
CA THR A 107 -6.86 -8.13 -11.03
C THR A 107 -7.00 -8.33 -12.52
N LEU A 108 -5.91 -8.64 -13.24
CA LEU A 108 -5.97 -8.79 -14.70
C LEU A 108 -6.87 -9.97 -15.13
N VAL A 109 -6.83 -11.09 -14.40
CA VAL A 109 -7.68 -12.25 -14.69
C VAL A 109 -9.15 -11.93 -14.43
N LEU A 110 -9.46 -11.35 -13.26
CA LEU A 110 -10.84 -11.02 -12.90
C LEU A 110 -11.41 -9.91 -13.78
N ASP A 111 -10.58 -8.96 -14.21
CA ASP A 111 -10.99 -7.92 -15.15
C ASP A 111 -11.31 -8.51 -16.54
N GLY A 112 -10.48 -9.44 -17.02
CA GLY A 112 -10.72 -10.14 -18.28
C GLY A 112 -12.03 -10.94 -18.26
N ILE A 113 -12.33 -11.61 -17.15
CA ILE A 113 -13.61 -12.30 -16.95
C ILE A 113 -14.74 -11.26 -16.83
N GLY A 114 -14.61 -10.27 -15.95
CA GLY A 114 -15.65 -9.30 -15.64
C GLY A 114 -16.07 -8.45 -16.85
N ALA A 115 -15.12 -8.07 -17.70
CA ALA A 115 -15.40 -7.32 -18.93
C ALA A 115 -16.27 -8.09 -19.92
N ALA A 116 -16.28 -9.43 -19.87
CA ALA A 116 -17.17 -10.26 -20.68
C ALA A 116 -18.63 -10.28 -20.17
N TYR A 117 -18.86 -9.95 -18.89
CA TYR A 117 -20.17 -10.10 -18.23
C TYR A 117 -20.79 -8.79 -17.74
N SER A 118 -20.03 -7.69 -17.64
CA SER A 118 -20.53 -6.41 -17.12
C SER A 118 -20.09 -5.22 -17.97
N ALA A 119 -21.06 -4.40 -18.36
CA ALA A 119 -20.83 -3.14 -19.05
C ALA A 119 -20.11 -2.10 -18.18
N SER A 120 -20.05 -2.28 -16.85
CA SER A 120 -19.34 -1.36 -15.94
C SER A 120 -17.85 -1.24 -16.25
N TYR A 121 -17.25 -2.27 -16.88
CA TYR A 121 -15.86 -2.23 -17.34
C TYR A 121 -15.61 -1.28 -18.51
N ALA A 122 -16.67 -0.80 -19.19
CA ALA A 122 -16.56 0.25 -20.20
C ALA A 122 -16.62 1.66 -19.61
N ASN A 123 -16.90 1.82 -18.31
CA ASN A 123 -17.03 3.11 -17.65
C ASN A 123 -15.67 3.65 -17.19
N PRO A 124 -15.16 4.76 -17.76
CA PRO A 124 -13.86 5.35 -17.39
C PRO A 124 -13.78 5.83 -15.94
N ALA A 125 -14.91 6.11 -15.28
CA ALA A 125 -14.94 6.52 -13.88
C ALA A 125 -14.52 5.40 -12.91
N HIS A 126 -14.59 4.16 -13.38
CA HIS A 126 -14.43 2.95 -12.58
C HIS A 126 -13.28 2.08 -13.09
N TYR A 127 -13.09 2.05 -14.40
CA TYR A 127 -12.04 1.31 -15.07
C TYR A 127 -11.25 2.26 -15.98
N PRO A 128 -9.98 2.59 -15.67
CA PRO A 128 -9.16 3.45 -16.51
C PRO A 128 -8.94 2.85 -17.91
N GLN A 129 -9.24 3.64 -18.95
CA GLN A 129 -9.13 3.21 -20.36
C GLN A 129 -7.87 3.75 -21.05
N ASP A 130 -6.97 4.38 -20.29
CA ASP A 130 -5.77 5.04 -20.78
C ASP A 130 -4.51 4.26 -20.39
N ALA A 131 -3.52 4.24 -21.31
CA ALA A 131 -2.14 3.85 -21.06
C ALA A 131 -1.95 2.59 -20.18
N GLY A 132 -2.73 1.52 -20.43
CA GLY A 132 -2.75 0.32 -19.59
C GLY A 132 -1.36 -0.31 -19.33
N GLY A 133 -0.49 -0.33 -20.34
CA GLY A 133 0.89 -0.81 -20.19
C GLY A 133 1.74 0.05 -19.23
N VAL A 134 1.56 1.38 -19.27
CA VAL A 134 2.23 2.29 -18.34
C VAL A 134 1.69 2.11 -16.93
N ARG A 135 0.36 1.97 -16.77
CA ARG A 135 -0.28 1.70 -15.48
C ARG A 135 0.21 0.39 -14.87
N LEU A 136 0.33 -0.65 -15.69
CA LEU A 136 0.90 -1.94 -15.26
C LEU A 136 2.35 -1.78 -14.81
N LEU A 137 3.19 -1.11 -15.61
CA LEU A 137 4.59 -0.87 -15.27
C LEU A 137 4.73 -0.09 -13.95
N VAL A 138 3.95 0.98 -13.78
CA VAL A 138 3.94 1.81 -12.56
C VAL A 138 3.53 0.98 -11.33
N ASN A 139 2.55 0.09 -11.48
CA ASN A 139 2.11 -0.79 -10.39
C ASN A 139 3.12 -1.89 -10.08
N ILE A 140 3.75 -2.51 -11.09
CA ILE A 140 4.83 -3.48 -10.90
C ILE A 140 6.00 -2.84 -10.16
N LEU A 141 6.38 -1.62 -10.55
CA LEU A 141 7.45 -0.86 -9.88
C LEU A 141 7.08 -0.35 -8.49
N SER A 142 5.84 -0.57 -8.03
CA SER A 142 5.33 -0.12 -6.73
C SER A 142 5.36 1.41 -6.54
N VAL A 143 5.20 2.19 -7.62
CA VAL A 143 5.23 3.67 -7.58
C VAL A 143 3.86 4.32 -7.86
N GLN A 144 2.80 3.52 -7.98
CA GLN A 144 1.42 3.95 -8.23
C GLN A 144 0.80 4.86 -7.16
N GLY A 145 1.40 4.88 -5.96
CA GLY A 145 0.99 5.72 -4.83
C GLY A 145 2.01 6.81 -4.49
N ALA A 146 3.06 6.96 -5.30
CA ALA A 146 4.12 7.90 -5.00
C ALA A 146 3.61 9.35 -5.10
N LEU A 147 3.96 10.16 -4.11
CA LEU A 147 3.81 11.62 -4.16
C LEU A 147 2.38 12.13 -4.39
N GLY A 148 1.37 11.46 -3.81
CA GLY A 148 -0.02 11.90 -3.92
C GLY A 148 -0.75 11.39 -5.16
N HIS A 149 -0.03 10.92 -6.18
CA HIS A 149 -0.63 10.32 -7.37
C HIS A 149 -1.21 8.94 -7.05
N ARG A 150 -2.35 8.61 -7.69
CA ARG A 150 -3.01 7.30 -7.57
C ARG A 150 -3.22 6.72 -8.95
N VAL A 151 -2.28 5.88 -9.38
CA VAL A 151 -2.33 5.20 -10.68
C VAL A 151 -3.01 3.85 -10.50
N GLN A 152 -4.33 3.85 -10.65
CA GLN A 152 -5.13 2.62 -10.62
C GLN A 152 -4.78 1.70 -11.79
N LEU A 153 -4.71 0.40 -11.52
CA LEU A 153 -4.61 -0.66 -12.52
C LEU A 153 -5.95 -1.40 -12.60
N GLY A 154 -6.56 -1.39 -13.78
CA GLY A 154 -7.80 -2.13 -14.02
C GLY A 154 -8.91 -1.72 -13.05
N SER A 155 -9.66 -2.71 -12.53
CA SER A 155 -10.70 -2.47 -11.51
C SER A 155 -10.17 -2.35 -10.08
N ASN A 156 -8.84 -2.32 -9.86
CA ASN A 156 -8.23 -2.40 -8.53
C ASN A 156 -7.62 -1.06 -8.07
N PRO A 157 -8.43 -0.14 -7.51
CA PRO A 157 -7.91 1.09 -6.92
C PRO A 157 -7.04 0.81 -5.68
N ALA A 158 -7.27 -0.28 -4.95
CA ALA A 158 -6.63 -0.56 -3.64
C ALA A 158 -5.09 -0.63 -3.69
N LEU A 159 -4.51 -0.88 -4.86
CA LEU A 159 -3.07 -0.92 -5.09
C LEU A 159 -2.35 0.38 -4.68
N TRP A 160 -3.05 1.52 -4.60
CA TRP A 160 -2.46 2.79 -4.17
C TRP A 160 -1.69 2.65 -2.83
N SER A 161 -2.26 1.90 -1.89
CA SER A 161 -1.72 1.73 -0.53
C SER A 161 -0.37 1.02 -0.51
N ILE A 162 -0.15 0.04 -1.40
CA ILE A 162 1.13 -0.66 -1.56
C ILE A 162 2.22 0.29 -2.07
N GLY A 163 1.86 1.20 -2.98
CA GLY A 163 2.81 2.21 -3.48
C GLY A 163 3.30 3.14 -2.35
N TYR A 164 2.43 3.53 -1.43
CA TYR A 164 2.84 4.26 -0.23
C TYR A 164 3.72 3.41 0.69
N GLU A 165 3.35 2.15 0.94
CA GLU A 165 4.16 1.23 1.76
C GLU A 165 5.59 1.10 1.22
N PHE A 166 5.72 0.94 -0.10
CA PHE A 166 7.01 0.93 -0.79
C PHE A 166 7.81 2.22 -0.58
N CYS A 167 7.18 3.38 -0.80
CA CYS A 167 7.83 4.67 -0.60
C CYS A 167 8.30 4.85 0.85
N TYR A 168 7.50 4.46 1.84
CA TYR A 168 7.86 4.51 3.25
C TYR A 168 9.04 3.59 3.57
N TYR A 169 9.12 2.41 2.96
CA TYR A 169 10.26 1.51 3.14
C TYR A 169 11.55 2.08 2.57
N ILE A 170 11.50 2.64 1.36
CA ILE A 170 12.67 3.31 0.78
C ILE A 170 13.10 4.49 1.65
N ALA A 171 12.16 5.34 2.07
CA ALA A 171 12.44 6.48 2.93
C ALA A 171 13.09 6.03 4.26
N PHE A 172 12.48 5.07 4.96
CA PHE A 172 13.00 4.54 6.21
C PHE A 172 14.40 3.93 6.01
N GLY A 173 14.59 3.08 4.99
CA GLY A 173 15.87 2.43 4.73
C GLY A 173 17.00 3.43 4.45
N LEU A 174 16.71 4.47 3.65
CA LEU A 174 17.67 5.54 3.38
C LEU A 174 18.00 6.35 4.63
N ILE A 175 16.98 6.76 5.40
CA ILE A 175 17.15 7.54 6.64
C ILE A 175 17.86 6.73 7.72
N HIS A 176 17.63 5.42 7.81
CA HIS A 176 18.22 4.60 8.86
C HIS A 176 19.66 4.16 8.50
N PHE A 177 19.85 3.53 7.34
CA PHE A 177 21.14 2.92 6.96
C PHE A 177 22.04 3.82 6.13
N ARG A 178 21.51 4.88 5.50
CA ARG A 178 22.27 5.77 4.59
C ARG A 178 22.24 7.23 5.05
N ARG A 179 22.23 7.46 6.37
CA ARG A 179 22.25 8.81 7.00
C ARG A 179 23.29 9.77 6.40
N GLY A 180 24.47 9.25 6.05
CA GLY A 180 25.54 10.04 5.42
C GLY A 180 25.18 10.67 4.07
N LEU A 181 24.18 10.11 3.36
CA LEU A 181 23.67 10.65 2.10
C LEU A 181 22.99 12.02 2.31
N PHE A 182 22.26 12.17 3.41
CA PHE A 182 21.54 13.41 3.76
C PHE A 182 22.43 14.47 4.43
N ARG A 183 23.64 14.09 4.85
CA ARG A 183 24.64 15.04 5.36
C ARG A 183 25.17 15.97 4.26
N ARG A 184 25.04 15.57 2.99
CA ARG A 184 25.36 16.41 1.83
C ARG A 184 24.19 17.37 1.58
N ARG A 185 24.39 18.66 1.84
CA ARG A 185 23.37 19.72 1.65
C ARG A 185 22.66 19.65 0.29
N ALA A 186 23.39 19.31 -0.78
CA ALA A 186 22.83 19.15 -2.12
C ALA A 186 21.77 18.05 -2.23
N VAL A 187 21.99 16.88 -1.62
CA VAL A 187 20.99 15.79 -1.63
C VAL A 187 19.76 16.19 -0.83
N PHE A 188 19.96 16.81 0.32
CA PHE A 188 18.85 17.28 1.16
C PHE A 188 17.99 18.31 0.40
N VAL A 189 18.63 19.27 -0.27
CA VAL A 189 17.95 20.28 -1.10
C VAL A 189 17.24 19.64 -2.30
N LEU A 190 17.83 18.64 -2.95
CA LEU A 190 17.18 17.91 -4.06
C LEU A 190 15.95 17.11 -3.60
N VAL A 191 16.00 16.51 -2.41
CA VAL A 191 14.84 15.81 -1.83
C VAL A 191 13.72 16.80 -1.51
N LEU A 192 14.05 17.96 -0.92
CA LEU A 192 13.07 19.01 -0.65
C LEU A 192 12.49 19.60 -1.95
N LEU A 193 13.31 19.82 -2.98
CA LEU A 193 12.86 20.26 -4.30
C LEU A 193 11.96 19.22 -4.97
N ALA A 194 12.30 17.94 -4.90
CA ALA A 194 11.45 16.88 -5.43
C ALA A 194 10.10 16.87 -4.72
N ILE A 195 10.08 16.96 -3.38
CA ILE A 195 8.83 17.04 -2.61
C ILE A 195 8.04 18.31 -2.97
N ALA A 196 8.69 19.48 -3.11
CA ALA A 196 8.02 20.74 -3.41
C ALA A 196 7.48 20.83 -4.85
N LEU A 197 8.26 20.38 -5.83
CA LEU A 197 7.87 20.39 -7.25
C LEU A 197 6.77 19.37 -7.56
N LEU A 198 6.72 18.28 -6.80
CA LEU A 198 5.75 17.20 -6.98
C LEU A 198 4.52 17.39 -6.09
N GLY A 199 4.65 18.04 -4.93
CA GLY A 199 3.55 18.40 -4.02
C GLY A 199 2.83 19.71 -4.35
N GLY A 200 3.42 20.58 -5.19
CA GLY A 200 2.78 21.83 -5.65
C GLY A 200 1.82 21.65 -6.84
N ARG A 201 1.53 20.41 -7.24
CA ARG A 201 0.66 20.06 -8.38
C ARG A 201 -0.47 19.12 -7.95
N THR A 202 -1.19 19.50 -6.89
CA THR A 202 -2.48 18.92 -6.51
C THR A 202 -3.55 19.98 -6.58
#